data_AF-A0A2G1YN09-F1
#
_entry.id   AF-A0A2G1YN09-F1
#
_cell.length_a   1.000
_cell.length_b   1.000
_cell.length_c   1.000
_cell.angle_alpha   90.00
_cell.angle_beta   90.00
_cell.angle_gamma   90.00
#
_symmetry.space_group_name_H-M   'P 1'
#
loop_
_entity.id
_entity.type
_entity.pdbx_description
1 polymer ?
#
loop_
_entity_poly.entity_id
_entity_poly.type
_entity_poly.pdbx_seq_one_letter_code
_entity_poly.pdbx_strand_id
1 'polypeptide(L)'
;MEMNTSTWMLISFIILLVVSIWKIYVFLPNKPLKDDDTTKESQEDLLKIILKVIKESDGELSHNELFMKVQDDDTFNKQRFWRFNQNRLNQLLSYYHLENSHTSCIKDIYHDLKA
;
A
#
# COMPACT_ATOMS: atom_id res chain seq x y z
N MET A 1 38.07 -21.11 41.20
CA MET A 1 37.19 -22.23 40.82
C MET A 1 37.52 -22.59 39.39
N GLU A 2 38.01 -23.81 39.16
CA GLU A 2 38.17 -24.30 37.79
C GLU A 2 36.77 -24.49 37.20
N MET A 3 36.48 -23.81 36.08
CA MET A 3 35.19 -23.99 35.42
C MET A 3 35.20 -25.32 34.67
N ASN A 4 34.24 -26.19 35.00
CA ASN A 4 34.05 -27.45 34.31
C ASN A 4 33.71 -27.21 32.83
N THR A 5 34.09 -28.14 31.95
CA THR A 5 33.77 -28.15 30.52
C THR A 5 32.29 -27.92 30.25
N SER A 6 31.40 -28.45 31.09
CA SER A 6 29.94 -28.21 30.99
C SER A 6 29.56 -26.73 31.15
N THR A 7 30.25 -26.01 32.04
CA THR A 7 30.05 -24.57 32.23
C THR A 7 30.52 -23.79 31.00
N TRP A 8 31.65 -24.18 30.39
CA TRP A 8 32.15 -23.59 29.15
C TRP A 8 31.22 -23.83 27.95
N MET A 9 30.65 -25.02 27.83
CA MET A 9 29.66 -25.34 26.78
C MET A 9 28.39 -24.50 26.95
N LEU A 10 27.89 -24.34 28.18
CA LEU A 10 26.72 -23.51 28.47
C LEU A 10 26.98 -22.04 28.12
N ILE A 11 28.12 -21.48 28.52
CA ILE A 11 28.50 -20.10 28.21
C ILE A 11 28.58 -19.90 26.70
N SER A 12 29.24 -20.81 25.99
CA SER A 12 29.38 -20.74 24.53
C SER A 12 28.02 -20.81 23.83
N PHE A 13 27.13 -21.69 24.29
CA PHE A 13 25.77 -21.79 23.77
C PHE A 13 25.00 -20.48 23.94
N ILE A 14 25.03 -19.88 25.14
CA ILE A 14 24.33 -18.62 25.42
C ILE A 14 24.87 -17.50 24.53
N ILE A 15 26.19 -17.39 24.38
CA ILE A 15 26.82 -16.36 23.52
C ILE A 15 26.36 -16.53 22.08
N LEU A 16 26.44 -17.75 21.53
CA LEU A 16 26.03 -18.02 20.15
C LEU A 16 24.53 -17.78 19.94
N LEU A 17 23.70 -18.11 20.93
CA LEU A 17 22.26 -17.87 20.90
C LEU A 17 21.96 -16.37 20.83
N VAL A 18 22.57 -15.56 21.71
CA VAL A 18 22.37 -14.10 21.73
C VAL A 18 22.82 -13.49 20.40
N VAL A 19 23.99 -13.89 19.88
CA VAL A 19 24.48 -13.41 18.58
C VAL A 19 23.53 -13.80 17.44
N SER A 20 22.96 -15.01 17.49
CA SER A 20 22.00 -15.48 16.48
C SER A 20 20.70 -14.66 16.48
N ILE A 21 20.16 -14.36 17.66
CA ILE A 21 18.94 -13.56 17.82
C ILE A 21 19.19 -12.12 17.38
N TRP A 22 20.32 -11.52 17.77
CA TRP A 22 20.69 -10.18 17.34
C TRP A 22 20.83 -10.10 15.81
N LYS A 23 21.47 -11.10 15.19
CA LYS A 23 21.57 -11.18 13.73
C LYS A 23 20.18 -11.21 13.09
N ILE A 24 19.30 -12.13 13.52
CA ILE A 24 17.93 -12.21 12.99
C ILE A 24 17.19 -10.88 13.16
N TYR A 25 17.30 -10.25 14.32
CA TYR A 25 16.67 -8.95 14.60
C TYR A 25 17.16 -7.83 13.66
N VAL A 26 18.45 -7.78 13.36
CA VAL A 26 19.02 -6.80 12.42
C VAL A 26 18.60 -7.09 10.97
N PHE A 27 18.45 -8.37 10.59
CA PHE A 27 18.04 -8.76 9.24
C PHE A 27 16.53 -8.70 9.02
N LEU A 28 15.72 -8.67 10.08
CA LEU A 28 14.28 -8.48 9.97
C LEU A 28 13.99 -7.05 9.50
N PRO A 29 13.33 -6.86 8.34
CA PRO A 29 12.96 -5.53 7.87
C PRO A 29 11.96 -4.91 8.85
N ASN A 30 12.43 -3.98 9.67
CA ASN A 30 11.61 -3.26 10.66
C ASN A 30 10.94 -2.00 10.09
N LYS A 31 11.04 -1.77 8.78
CA LYS A 31 10.44 -0.63 8.08
C LYS A 31 9.87 -1.10 6.74
N PRO A 32 8.72 -0.57 6.32
CA PRO A 32 8.22 -0.78 4.97
C PRO A 32 9.23 -0.25 3.95
N LEU A 33 9.19 -0.81 2.74
CA LEU A 33 10.02 -0.34 1.63
C LEU A 33 9.69 1.14 1.34
N LYS A 34 10.70 1.93 0.98
CA LYS A 34 10.51 3.37 0.73
C LYS A 34 9.57 3.66 -0.46
N ASP A 35 9.50 2.72 -1.38
CA ASP A 35 8.68 2.73 -2.59
C ASP A 35 7.42 1.86 -2.46
N ASP A 36 7.00 1.57 -1.23
CA ASP A 36 5.82 0.75 -0.99
C ASP A 36 4.52 1.51 -1.30
N ASP A 37 3.99 1.24 -2.50
CA ASP A 37 2.70 1.74 -2.98
C ASP A 37 1.49 1.00 -2.38
N THR A 38 1.73 0.05 -1.46
CA THR A 38 0.67 -0.67 -0.75
C THR A 38 0.28 -0.04 0.59
N THR A 39 1.02 0.96 1.06
CA THR A 39 0.70 1.70 2.29
C THR A 39 -0.64 2.43 2.18
N LYS A 40 -1.30 2.65 3.33
CA LYS A 40 -2.61 3.34 3.37
C LYS A 40 -2.53 4.75 2.75
N GLU A 41 -1.46 5.49 3.06
CA GLU A 41 -1.21 6.82 2.52
C GLU A 41 -1.09 6.81 0.98
N SER A 42 -0.31 5.87 0.42
CA SER A 42 -0.20 5.72 -1.04
C SER A 42 -1.54 5.36 -1.69
N GLN A 43 -2.39 4.58 -1.02
CA GLN A 43 -3.72 4.24 -1.50
C GLN A 43 -4.66 5.45 -1.50
N GLU A 44 -4.66 6.22 -0.41
CA GLU A 44 -5.45 7.45 -0.28
C GLU A 44 -5.01 8.48 -1.33
N ASP A 45 -3.71 8.62 -1.59
CA ASP A 45 -3.20 9.51 -2.63
C ASP A 45 -3.61 9.08 -4.03
N LEU A 46 -3.51 7.78 -4.35
CA LEU A 46 -3.98 7.25 -5.63
C LEU A 46 -5.50 7.42 -5.80
N LEU A 47 -6.27 7.23 -4.74
CA LEU A 47 -7.71 7.44 -4.73
C LEU A 47 -8.05 8.91 -5.01
N LYS A 48 -7.32 9.89 -4.45
CA LYS A 48 -7.53 11.31 -4.76
C LYS A 48 -7.36 11.61 -6.24
N ILE A 49 -6.35 11.00 -6.90
CA ILE A 49 -6.15 11.16 -8.35
C ILE A 49 -7.34 10.58 -9.12
N ILE A 50 -7.80 9.38 -8.74
CA ILE A 50 -8.99 8.75 -9.35
C ILE A 50 -10.23 9.64 -9.21
N LEU A 51 -10.50 10.16 -8.01
CA LEU A 51 -11.64 11.05 -7.75
C LEU A 51 -11.55 12.37 -8.52
N LYS A 52 -10.34 12.94 -8.64
CA LYS A 52 -10.07 14.12 -9.47
C LYS A 52 -10.45 13.85 -10.93
N VAL A 53 -9.98 12.74 -11.50
CA VAL A 53 -10.28 12.37 -12.89
C VAL A 53 -11.77 12.13 -13.12
N ILE A 54 -12.47 11.51 -12.16
CA ILE A 54 -13.93 11.33 -12.19
C ILE A 54 -14.62 12.70 -12.22
N LYS A 55 -14.18 13.64 -11.36
CA LYS A 55 -14.71 15.00 -11.29
C LYS A 55 -14.52 15.79 -12.57
N GLU A 56 -13.35 15.67 -13.20
CA GLU A 56 -13.01 16.36 -14.46
C GLU A 56 -13.71 15.74 -15.68
N SER A 57 -14.26 14.53 -15.55
CA SER A 57 -14.90 13.80 -16.65
C SER A 57 -16.42 13.71 -16.53
N ASP A 58 -17.03 14.53 -15.66
CA ASP A 58 -18.48 14.59 -15.43
C ASP A 58 -19.15 13.25 -15.07
N GLY A 59 -18.38 12.27 -14.58
CA GLY A 59 -18.88 10.95 -14.18
C GLY A 59 -19.34 10.04 -15.34
N GLU A 60 -19.23 10.47 -16.60
CA GLU A 60 -19.60 9.67 -17.77
C GLU A 60 -18.39 8.91 -18.33
N LEU A 61 -17.90 7.94 -17.56
CA LEU A 61 -16.78 7.09 -17.94
C LEU A 61 -17.05 5.62 -17.61
N SER A 62 -16.62 4.74 -18.50
CA SER A 62 -16.42 3.33 -18.16
C SER A 62 -15.18 3.15 -17.29
N HIS A 63 -15.08 2.00 -16.60
CA HIS A 63 -13.90 1.66 -15.79
C HIS A 63 -12.62 1.66 -16.62
N ASN A 64 -12.70 1.21 -17.89
CA ASN A 64 -11.55 1.21 -18.79
C ASN A 64 -11.10 2.62 -19.15
N GLU A 65 -12.03 3.52 -19.46
CA GLU A 65 -11.71 4.91 -19.78
C GLU A 65 -11.17 5.65 -18.57
N LEU A 66 -11.74 5.41 -17.39
CA LEU A 66 -11.23 5.95 -16.13
C LEU A 66 -9.79 5.52 -15.88
N PHE A 67 -9.48 4.23 -16.07
CA PHE A 67 -8.12 3.73 -15.93
C PHE A 67 -7.13 4.43 -16.87
N MET A 68 -7.48 4.57 -18.15
CA MET A 68 -6.63 5.25 -19.13
C MET A 68 -6.42 6.71 -18.75
N LYS A 69 -7.49 7.44 -18.40
CA LYS A 69 -7.41 8.83 -17.97
C LYS A 69 -6.59 9.03 -16.70
N VAL A 70 -6.66 8.10 -15.74
CA VAL A 70 -5.83 8.15 -14.54
C VAL A 70 -4.36 7.95 -14.88
N GLN A 71 -4.01 7.09 -15.85
CA GLN A 71 -2.63 6.95 -16.30
C GLN A 71 -2.10 8.18 -17.05
N ASP A 72 -2.99 8.89 -17.74
CA ASP A 72 -2.67 10.08 -18.52
C ASP A 72 -2.72 11.39 -17.70
N ASP A 73 -3.21 11.35 -16.46
CA ASP A 73 -3.29 12.54 -15.59
C ASP A 73 -1.88 13.00 -15.15
N ASP A 74 -1.63 14.30 -15.24
CA ASP A 74 -0.32 14.90 -14.90
C ASP A 74 0.12 14.64 -13.44
N THR A 75 -0.81 14.36 -12.54
CA THR A 75 -0.53 14.06 -11.12
C THR A 75 -0.23 12.58 -10.88
N PHE A 76 -0.45 11.72 -11.88
CA PHE A 76 -0.15 10.30 -11.80
C PHE A 76 1.34 10.03 -11.96
N ASN A 77 1.99 9.63 -10.86
CA ASN A 77 3.39 9.24 -10.88
C ASN A 77 3.53 7.73 -11.09
N LYS A 78 3.87 7.32 -12.32
CA LYS A 78 4.09 5.90 -12.70
C LYS A 78 5.17 5.20 -11.89
N GLN A 79 6.21 5.90 -11.43
CA GLN A 79 7.26 5.30 -10.61
C GLN A 79 6.75 5.02 -9.20
N ARG A 80 5.92 5.94 -8.65
CA ARG A 80 5.31 5.79 -7.33
C ARG A 80 4.20 4.74 -7.33
N PHE A 81 3.37 4.68 -8.37
CA PHE A 81 2.21 3.78 -8.47
C PHE A 81 2.44 2.66 -9.49
N TRP A 82 3.62 2.03 -9.44
CA TRP A 82 4.02 1.05 -10.45
C TRP A 82 3.14 -0.21 -10.49
N ARG A 83 2.44 -0.55 -9.39
CA ARG A 83 1.49 -1.67 -9.34
C ARG A 83 0.08 -1.29 -9.78
N PHE A 84 -0.18 -0.05 -10.19
CA PHE A 84 -1.51 0.37 -10.60
C PHE A 84 -1.96 -0.36 -11.89
N ASN A 85 -3.13 -0.99 -11.81
CA ASN A 85 -3.76 -1.74 -12.89
C ASN A 85 -5.30 -1.71 -12.72
N GLN A 86 -6.03 -2.28 -13.67
CA GLN A 86 -7.50 -2.34 -13.66
C GLN A 86 -8.08 -2.98 -12.38
N ASN A 87 -7.47 -4.07 -11.90
CA ASN A 87 -7.93 -4.73 -10.68
C ASN A 87 -7.75 -3.82 -9.46
N ARG A 88 -6.63 -3.10 -9.40
CA ARG A 88 -6.35 -2.15 -8.33
C ARG A 88 -7.35 -0.99 -8.34
N LEU A 89 -7.67 -0.46 -9.52
CA LEU A 89 -8.72 0.55 -9.68
C LEU A 89 -10.07 0.04 -9.13
N ASN A 90 -10.50 -1.14 -9.56
CA ASN A 90 -11.76 -1.74 -9.13
C ASN A 90 -11.80 -1.97 -7.61
N GLN A 91 -10.68 -2.40 -7.01
CA GLN A 91 -10.55 -2.55 -5.55
C GLN A 91 -10.72 -1.21 -4.82
N LEU A 92 -10.08 -0.15 -5.31
CA LEU A 92 -10.16 1.19 -4.69
C LEU A 92 -11.57 1.79 -4.81
N LEU A 93 -12.23 1.60 -5.96
CA LEU A 93 -13.63 2.02 -6.13
C LEU A 93 -14.57 1.21 -5.24
N SER A 94 -14.37 -0.10 -5.15
CA SER A 94 -15.16 -0.96 -4.24
C SER A 94 -15.00 -0.51 -2.79
N TYR A 95 -13.78 -0.17 -2.37
CA TYR A 95 -13.52 0.38 -1.05
C TYR A 95 -14.26 1.71 -0.83
N TYR A 96 -14.21 2.61 -1.81
CA TYR A 96 -14.95 3.88 -1.75
C TYR A 96 -16.46 3.67 -1.57
N HIS A 97 -17.05 2.74 -2.32
CA HIS A 97 -18.48 2.40 -2.22
C HIS A 97 -18.86 1.78 -0.88
N LEU A 98 -17.95 1.03 -0.24
CA LEU A 98 -18.19 0.49 1.10
C LEU A 98 -18.20 1.58 2.17
N GLU A 99 -17.34 2.60 2.04
CA GLU A 99 -17.34 3.76 2.95
C GLU A 99 -18.49 4.73 2.66
N ASN A 100 -18.92 4.81 1.40
CA ASN A 100 -19.97 5.71 0.91
C ASN A 100 -21.13 4.90 0.34
N SER A 101 -21.97 4.35 1.22
CA SER A 101 -23.03 3.41 0.88
C SER A 101 -24.12 3.96 -0.06
N HIS A 102 -24.17 5.28 -0.25
CA HIS A 102 -25.02 5.96 -1.24
C HIS A 102 -24.45 5.95 -2.66
N THR A 103 -23.21 5.49 -2.84
CA THR A 103 -22.55 5.40 -4.14
C THR A 103 -22.46 3.95 -4.59
N SER A 104 -22.91 3.69 -5.83
CA SER A 104 -22.91 2.35 -6.44
C SER A 104 -22.19 2.31 -7.79
N CYS A 105 -22.02 3.47 -8.43
CA CYS A 105 -21.34 3.62 -9.69
C CYS A 105 -20.50 4.91 -9.74
N ILE A 106 -19.65 5.03 -10.76
CA ILE A 106 -18.78 6.20 -10.98
C ILE A 106 -19.58 7.51 -11.03
N LYS A 107 -20.79 7.48 -11.59
CA LYS A 107 -21.67 8.65 -11.67
C LYS A 107 -22.15 9.11 -10.29
N ASP A 108 -22.44 8.18 -9.39
CA ASP A 108 -22.83 8.51 -8.01
C ASP A 108 -21.66 9.18 -7.27
N ILE A 109 -20.43 8.69 -7.49
CA ILE A 109 -19.21 9.31 -6.95
C ILE A 109 -19.09 10.76 -7.46
N TYR A 110 -19.31 11.01 -8.76
CA TYR A 110 -19.28 12.37 -9.30
C TYR A 110 -20.33 13.29 -8.62
N HIS A 111 -21.55 12.80 -8.42
CA HIS A 111 -22.60 13.57 -7.77
C HIS A 111 -22.25 13.88 -6.31
N ASP A 112 -21.66 12.93 -5.60
CA ASP A 112 -21.16 13.08 -4.23
C ASP A 112 -20.04 14.14 -4.13
N LEU A 113 -19.11 14.16 -5.09
CA LEU A 113 -18.00 15.13 -5.15
C LEU A 113 -18.43 16.57 -5.53
N LYS A 114 -19.67 16.74 -6.02
CA LYS A 114 -20.24 18.02 -6.45
C LYS A 114 -21.17 18.63 -5.39
N ALA A 115 -21.72 17.79 -4.51
CA ALA A 115 -22.55 18.21 -3.37
C ALA A 115 -21.74 19.01 -2.34
#